data_AF-A0A2P2MFF0-F1
#
_entry.id   AF-A0A2P2MFF0-F1
#
_cell.length_a   1.000
_cell.length_b   1.000
_cell.length_c   1.000
_cell.angle_alpha   90.00
_cell.angle_beta   90.00
_cell.angle_gamma   90.00
#
_symmetry.space_group_name_H-M   'P 1'
#
loop_
_entity.id
_entity.type
_entity.pdbx_description
1 polymer ?
#
loop_
_entity_poly.entity_id
_entity_poly.type
_entity_poly.pdbx_seq_one_letter_code
_entity_poly.pdbx_strand_id
1 'polypeptide(L)'
;MALHYGAMLRECIRHQSVARYVLESEHMKKFFDYIQIPNFDIAADAAATFKELLTRHKATVAEFLSKNYEWFFADYNSKLLESTNYITRRQAVKLLGDILLDRSNSFVMTRYVSSRDNLRILMNLLRVRLLSFLLFSGLFAVVAYCFGLTFDIGSYSVGVK
;
A
#
# COMPACT_ATOMS: atom_id res chain seq x y z
N MET A 1 15.15 0.62 23.46
CA MET A 1 15.23 -0.79 23.00
C MET A 1 14.40 -1.08 21.75
N ALA A 2 13.12 -0.67 21.66
CA ALA A 2 12.28 -0.92 20.48
C ALA A 2 12.93 -0.50 19.14
N LEU A 3 13.55 0.69 19.08
CA LEU A 3 14.23 1.19 17.88
C LEU A 3 15.43 0.33 17.44
N HIS A 4 16.16 -0.26 18.39
CA HIS A 4 17.27 -1.17 18.08
C HIS A 4 16.74 -2.46 17.45
N TYR A 5 15.66 -3.01 17.99
CA TYR A 5 15.02 -4.20 17.40
C TYR A 5 14.40 -3.92 16.04
N GLY A 6 13.82 -2.73 15.83
CA GLY A 6 13.34 -2.30 14.52
C GLY A 6 14.46 -2.23 13.47
N ALA A 7 15.61 -1.66 13.83
CA ALA A 7 16.77 -1.62 12.95
C ALA A 7 17.32 -3.03 12.63
N MET A 8 17.41 -3.91 13.63
CA MET A 8 17.83 -5.31 13.43
C MET A 8 16.84 -6.06 12.54
N LEU A 9 15.54 -5.89 12.76
CA LEU A 9 14.50 -6.52 11.95
C LEU A 9 14.58 -6.05 10.50
N ARG A 10 14.77 -4.75 10.25
CA ARG A 10 14.96 -4.20 8.90
C ARG A 10 16.17 -4.79 8.18
N GLU A 11 17.25 -5.11 8.91
CA GLU A 11 18.39 -5.81 8.33
C GLU A 11 18.06 -7.27 8.01
N CYS A 12 17.33 -7.97 8.88
CA CYS A 12 16.94 -9.36 8.64
C CYS A 12 15.98 -9.51 7.44
N ILE A 13 14.98 -8.62 7.31
CA ILE A 13 13.99 -8.66 6.20
C ILE A 13 14.61 -8.33 4.84
N ARG A 14 15.89 -7.92 4.77
CA ARG A 14 16.61 -7.86 3.50
C ARG A 14 16.68 -9.22 2.83
N HIS A 15 16.67 -10.30 3.61
CA HIS A 15 16.59 -11.66 3.12
C HIS A 15 15.12 -12.05 2.87
N GLN A 16 14.84 -12.50 1.65
CA GLN A 16 13.48 -12.85 1.22
C GLN A 16 12.84 -13.95 2.10
N SER A 17 13.63 -14.92 2.58
CA SER A 17 13.15 -15.98 3.47
C SER A 17 12.59 -15.43 4.79
N VAL A 18 13.27 -14.47 5.41
CA VAL A 18 12.83 -13.84 6.65
C VAL A 18 11.63 -12.94 6.40
N ALA A 19 11.66 -12.14 5.32
CA ALA A 19 10.52 -11.30 4.97
C ALA A 19 9.25 -12.13 4.73
N ARG A 20 9.37 -13.25 4.01
CA ARG A 20 8.26 -14.20 3.80
C ARG A 20 7.73 -14.75 5.11
N TYR A 21 8.61 -15.20 6.01
CA TYR A 21 8.22 -15.70 7.32
C TYR A 21 7.44 -14.65 8.12
N VAL A 22 7.90 -13.40 8.14
CA VAL A 22 7.22 -12.31 8.86
C VAL A 22 5.86 -12.00 8.23
N LEU A 23 5.77 -11.93 6.89
CA LEU A 23 4.52 -11.67 6.17
C LEU A 23 3.46 -12.76 6.42
N GLU A 24 3.88 -14.03 6.41
CA GLU A 24 2.99 -15.18 6.63
C GLU A 24 2.64 -15.38 8.11
N SER A 25 3.30 -14.68 9.03
CA SER A 25 3.05 -14.79 10.47
C SER A 25 1.82 -13.98 10.94
N GLU A 26 1.21 -14.41 12.04
CA GLU A 26 0.15 -13.65 12.71
C GLU A 26 0.63 -12.29 13.24
N HIS A 27 1.95 -12.11 13.40
CA HIS A 27 2.55 -10.86 13.86
C HIS A 27 2.39 -9.73 12.84
N MET A 28 2.12 -10.04 11.57
CA MET A 28 1.86 -9.03 10.54
C MET A 28 0.68 -8.11 10.93
N LYS A 29 -0.36 -8.64 11.59
CA LYS A 29 -1.51 -7.85 12.04
C LYS A 29 -1.15 -6.84 13.13
N LYS A 30 -0.14 -7.14 13.95
CA LYS A 30 0.28 -6.26 15.06
C LYS A 30 0.91 -4.95 14.56
N PHE A 31 1.43 -4.92 13.32
CA PHE A 31 1.95 -3.68 12.74
C PHE A 31 0.90 -2.58 12.64
N PHE A 32 -0.36 -2.91 12.36
CA PHE A 32 -1.43 -1.91 12.32
C PHE A 32 -1.65 -1.21 13.67
N ASP A 33 -1.39 -1.92 14.77
CA ASP A 33 -1.49 -1.37 16.12
C ASP A 33 -0.21 -0.60 16.48
N TYR A 34 0.97 -1.13 16.11
CA TYR A 34 2.26 -0.47 16.36
C TYR A 34 2.41 0.88 15.67
N ILE A 35 1.89 1.02 14.45
CA ILE A 35 1.92 2.27 13.66
C ILE A 35 1.04 3.37 14.31
N GLN A 36 0.12 3.00 15.19
CA GLN A 36 -0.82 3.91 15.84
C GLN A 36 -0.46 4.19 17.31
N ILE A 37 0.68 3.70 17.77
CA ILE A 37 1.18 3.99 19.13
C ILE A 37 1.38 5.50 19.30
N PRO A 38 1.01 6.10 20.46
CA PRO A 38 1.14 7.54 20.69
C PRO A 38 2.60 8.06 20.62
N ASN A 39 3.56 7.19 20.90
CA ASN A 39 4.98 7.49 20.77
C ASN A 39 5.37 7.57 19.28
N PHE A 40 5.66 8.78 18.83
CA PHE A 40 5.99 9.08 17.44
C PHE A 40 7.20 8.29 16.92
N ASP A 41 8.29 8.20 17.68
CA ASP A 41 9.52 7.54 17.22
C ASP A 41 9.28 6.04 16.99
N ILE A 42 8.55 5.40 17.90
CA ILE A 42 8.20 3.97 17.79
C ILE A 42 7.23 3.74 16.64
N ALA A 43 6.20 4.59 16.51
CA ALA A 43 5.21 4.48 15.44
C ALA A 43 5.85 4.71 14.05
N ALA A 44 6.75 5.69 13.92
CA ALA A 44 7.47 5.98 12.70
C ALA A 44 8.42 4.83 12.30
N ASP A 45 9.12 4.24 13.28
CA ASP A 45 10.00 3.09 13.06
C ASP A 45 9.22 1.83 12.64
N ALA A 46 8.07 1.58 13.29
CA ALA A 46 7.16 0.51 12.91
C ALA A 46 6.59 0.73 11.49
N ALA A 47 6.19 1.96 11.15
CA ALA A 47 5.70 2.31 9.82
C ALA A 47 6.77 2.15 8.74
N ALA A 48 8.03 2.51 9.03
CA ALA A 48 9.15 2.33 8.12
C ALA A 48 9.41 0.83 7.86
N THR A 49 9.39 0.01 8.91
CA THR A 49 9.56 -1.44 8.80
C THR A 49 8.42 -2.09 8.02
N PHE A 50 7.17 -1.68 8.30
CA PHE A 50 5.98 -2.15 7.59
C PHE A 50 6.03 -1.79 6.10
N LYS A 51 6.43 -0.55 5.79
CA LYS A 51 6.66 -0.12 4.41
C LYS A 51 7.70 -1.00 3.72
N GLU A 52 8.84 -1.24 4.37
CA GLU A 52 9.92 -2.02 3.78
C GLU A 52 9.51 -3.47 3.50
N LEU A 53 8.79 -4.10 4.44
CA LEU A 53 8.21 -5.43 4.26
C LEU A 53 7.29 -5.51 3.02
N LEU A 54 6.49 -4.47 2.79
CA LEU A 54 5.50 -4.40 1.72
C LEU A 54 6.03 -3.88 0.38
N THR A 55 7.28 -3.44 0.30
CA THR A 55 7.81 -2.83 -0.95
C THR A 55 9.14 -3.42 -1.43
N ARG A 56 9.89 -4.13 -0.57
CA ARG A 56 11.20 -4.68 -0.92
C ARG A 56 11.11 -5.91 -1.83
N HIS A 57 10.42 -6.97 -1.39
CA HIS A 57 10.36 -8.26 -2.10
C HIS A 57 9.06 -8.40 -2.90
N LYS A 58 8.99 -7.67 -4.02
CA LYS A 58 7.75 -7.46 -4.81
C LYS A 58 6.96 -8.73 -5.12
N ALA A 59 7.62 -9.80 -5.58
CA ALA A 59 6.95 -11.07 -5.91
C ALA A 59 6.30 -11.72 -4.68
N THR A 60 7.01 -11.75 -3.55
CA THR A 60 6.50 -12.31 -2.28
C THR A 60 5.37 -11.47 -1.71
N VAL A 61 5.47 -10.14 -1.81
CA VAL A 61 4.39 -9.25 -1.39
C VAL A 61 3.15 -9.43 -2.27
N ALA A 62 3.31 -9.54 -3.59
CA ALA A 62 2.20 -9.77 -4.52
C ALA A 62 1.44 -11.06 -4.20
N GLU A 63 2.18 -12.15 -3.94
CA GLU A 63 1.62 -13.43 -3.51
C GLU A 63 0.85 -13.27 -2.18
N PHE A 64 1.48 -12.63 -1.19
CA PHE A 64 0.88 -12.38 0.11
C PHE A 64 -0.41 -11.56 0.01
N LEU A 65 -0.39 -10.42 -0.68
CA LEU A 65 -1.54 -9.52 -0.83
C LEU A 65 -2.69 -10.17 -1.58
N SER A 66 -2.38 -10.99 -2.59
CA SER A 66 -3.40 -11.70 -3.37
C SER A 66 -4.11 -12.75 -2.52
N LYS A 67 -3.37 -13.51 -1.70
CA LYS A 67 -3.90 -14.55 -0.81
C LYS A 67 -4.66 -13.99 0.40
N ASN A 68 -4.26 -12.81 0.88
CA ASN A 68 -4.72 -12.22 2.14
C ASN A 68 -5.56 -10.95 1.94
N TYR A 69 -6.09 -10.77 0.73
CA TYR A 69 -6.70 -9.53 0.28
C TYR A 69 -7.79 -9.02 1.22
N GLU A 70 -8.76 -9.87 1.59
CA GLU A 70 -9.94 -9.45 2.35
C GLU A 70 -9.56 -8.85 3.70
N TRP A 71 -8.80 -9.57 4.52
CA TRP A 71 -8.47 -9.11 5.86
C TRP A 71 -7.42 -7.99 5.83
N PHE A 72 -6.45 -8.05 4.91
CA PHE A 72 -5.38 -7.05 4.85
C PHE A 72 -5.94 -5.68 4.50
N PHE A 73 -6.74 -5.58 3.43
CA PHE A 73 -7.31 -4.29 3.03
C PHE A 73 -8.44 -3.83 3.94
N ALA A 74 -9.17 -4.72 4.59
CA ALA A 74 -10.13 -4.34 5.63
C ALA A 74 -9.43 -3.63 6.81
N ASP A 75 -8.36 -4.22 7.34
CA ASP A 75 -7.57 -3.61 8.42
C ASP A 75 -6.82 -2.36 7.92
N TYR A 76 -6.25 -2.39 6.72
CA TYR A 76 -5.53 -1.24 6.14
C TYR A 76 -6.44 -0.02 6.00
N ASN A 77 -7.66 -0.21 5.51
CA ASN A 77 -8.61 0.87 5.30
C ASN A 77 -9.12 1.43 6.62
N SER A 78 -9.65 0.56 7.49
CA SER A 78 -10.26 0.97 8.76
C SER A 78 -9.24 1.52 9.76
N LYS A 79 -8.06 0.89 9.87
CA LYS A 79 -7.05 1.27 10.88
C LYS A 79 -6.09 2.35 10.42
N LEU A 80 -5.75 2.43 9.13
CA LEU A 80 -4.74 3.37 8.65
C LEU A 80 -5.32 4.52 7.81
N LEU A 81 -6.14 4.22 6.80
CA LEU A 81 -6.70 5.26 5.91
C LEU A 81 -7.77 6.10 6.61
N GLU A 82 -8.57 5.48 7.47
CA GLU A 82 -9.61 6.16 8.27
C GLU A 82 -9.10 6.59 9.65
N SER A 83 -7.79 6.42 9.92
CA SER A 83 -7.18 6.85 11.18
C SER A 83 -7.39 8.35 11.43
N THR A 84 -7.63 8.70 12.69
CA THR A 84 -7.72 10.11 13.15
C THR A 84 -6.35 10.80 13.08
N ASN A 85 -5.26 10.05 13.14
CA ASN A 85 -3.91 10.59 13.03
C ASN A 85 -3.59 10.98 11.58
N TYR A 86 -3.47 12.29 11.33
CA TYR A 86 -3.15 12.84 10.01
C TYR A 86 -1.84 12.30 9.43
N ILE A 87 -0.80 12.11 10.25
CA ILE A 87 0.50 11.64 9.79
C ILE A 87 0.39 10.17 9.35
N THR A 88 -0.22 9.34 10.18
CA THR A 88 -0.47 7.91 9.87
C THR A 88 -1.28 7.78 8.58
N ARG A 89 -2.38 8.53 8.47
CA ARG A 89 -3.20 8.56 7.25
C ARG A 89 -2.40 8.98 6.04
N ARG A 90 -1.60 10.05 6.12
CA ARG A 90 -0.76 10.52 5.00
C ARG A 90 0.26 9.46 4.56
N GLN A 91 0.94 8.81 5.49
CA GLN A 91 1.91 7.76 5.15
C GLN A 91 1.22 6.52 4.56
N ALA A 92 0.05 6.14 5.07
CA ALA A 92 -0.74 5.04 4.55
C ALA A 92 -1.24 5.31 3.12
N VAL A 93 -1.68 6.53 2.80
CA VAL A 93 -2.04 6.87 1.42
C VAL A 93 -0.85 6.74 0.48
N LYS A 94 0.33 7.22 0.90
CA LYS A 94 1.55 7.11 0.11
C LYS A 94 1.94 5.64 -0.13
N LEU A 95 1.93 4.82 0.92
CA LEU A 95 2.23 3.39 0.84
C LEU A 95 1.22 2.63 -0.02
N LEU A 96 -0.07 2.99 0.05
CA LEU A 96 -1.09 2.40 -0.81
C LEU A 96 -0.80 2.68 -2.27
N GLY A 97 -0.38 3.90 -2.61
CA GLY A 97 0.10 4.24 -3.95
C GLY A 97 1.30 3.42 -4.38
N ASP A 98 2.32 3.29 -3.51
CA ASP A 98 3.51 2.47 -3.77
C ASP A 98 3.15 0.99 -4.05
N ILE A 99 2.13 0.45 -3.35
CA ILE A 99 1.66 -0.93 -3.51
C ILE A 99 0.83 -1.11 -4.80
N LEU A 100 -0.17 -0.27 -5.01
CA LEU A 100 -1.12 -0.43 -6.13
C LEU A 100 -0.49 -0.11 -7.49
N LEU A 101 0.49 0.79 -7.54
CA LEU A 101 1.17 1.16 -8.79
C LEU A 101 2.32 0.21 -9.15
N ASP A 102 2.65 -0.78 -8.30
CA ASP A 102 3.67 -1.77 -8.65
C ASP A 102 3.12 -2.78 -9.68
N ARG A 103 3.89 -3.03 -10.74
CA ARG A 103 3.48 -3.95 -11.83
C ARG A 103 3.18 -5.37 -11.33
N SER A 104 3.83 -5.81 -10.27
CA SER A 104 3.67 -7.15 -9.70
C SER A 104 2.31 -7.30 -8.99
N ASN A 105 1.71 -6.17 -8.60
CA ASN A 105 0.44 -6.10 -7.87
C ASN A 105 -0.74 -5.74 -8.79
N SER A 106 -0.61 -5.89 -10.12
CA SER A 106 -1.66 -5.52 -11.08
C SER A 106 -3.01 -6.18 -10.77
N PHE A 107 -3.01 -7.47 -10.39
CA PHE A 107 -4.22 -8.17 -9.98
C PHE A 107 -4.87 -7.56 -8.74
N VAL A 108 -4.07 -7.27 -7.71
CA VAL A 108 -4.53 -6.64 -6.46
C VAL A 108 -5.06 -5.24 -6.73
N MET A 109 -4.39 -4.48 -7.59
CA MET A 109 -4.80 -3.15 -8.02
C MET A 109 -6.16 -3.17 -8.69
N THR A 110 -6.35 -4.03 -9.70
CA THR A 110 -7.65 -4.18 -10.38
C THR A 110 -8.74 -4.54 -9.38
N ARG A 111 -8.50 -5.51 -8.50
CA ARG A 111 -9.47 -5.90 -7.47
C ARG A 111 -9.80 -4.76 -6.50
N TYR A 112 -8.81 -3.93 -6.16
CA TYR A 112 -8.99 -2.79 -5.26
C TYR A 112 -9.83 -1.68 -5.86
N VAL A 113 -9.58 -1.30 -7.12
CA VAL A 113 -10.33 -0.24 -7.81
C VAL A 113 -11.73 -0.68 -8.24
N SER A 114 -11.98 -1.98 -8.42
CA SER A 114 -13.32 -2.51 -8.71
C SER A 114 -14.28 -2.44 -7.52
N SER A 115 -13.79 -2.30 -6.28
CA SER A 115 -14.64 -2.16 -5.10
C SER A 115 -15.14 -0.73 -4.93
N ARG A 116 -16.46 -0.57 -4.86
CA ARG A 116 -17.11 0.74 -4.68
C ARG A 116 -16.69 1.44 -3.38
N ASP A 117 -16.53 0.70 -2.29
CA ASP A 117 -16.15 1.26 -0.99
C ASP A 117 -14.71 1.78 -0.99
N ASN A 118 -13.80 0.99 -1.57
CA ASN A 118 -12.40 1.38 -1.74
C ASN A 118 -12.27 2.61 -2.65
N LEU A 119 -13.05 2.67 -3.72
CA LEU A 119 -13.08 3.82 -4.63
C LEU A 119 -13.59 5.07 -3.90
N ARG A 120 -14.61 4.95 -3.06
CA ARG A 120 -15.11 6.05 -2.24
C ARG A 120 -14.03 6.60 -1.30
N ILE A 121 -13.28 5.72 -0.64
CA ILE A 121 -12.16 6.09 0.22
C ILE A 121 -11.10 6.84 -0.61
N LEU A 122 -10.69 6.28 -1.75
CA LEU A 122 -9.73 6.92 -2.65
C LEU A 122 -10.20 8.32 -3.11
N MET A 123 -11.47 8.46 -3.51
CA MET A 123 -12.04 9.75 -3.92
C MET A 123 -12.07 10.78 -2.78
N ASN A 124 -12.38 10.36 -1.56
CA ASN A 124 -12.33 11.24 -0.39
C ASN A 124 -10.89 11.68 -0.07
N LEU A 125 -9.93 10.77 -0.22
CA LEU A 125 -8.51 11.06 -0.02
C LEU A 125 -7.95 12.01 -1.09
N LEU A 126 -8.44 11.93 -2.34
CA LEU A 126 -8.07 12.85 -3.43
C LEU A 126 -8.50 14.31 -3.14
N ARG A 127 -9.61 14.53 -2.42
CA ARG A 127 -10.00 15.89 -2.00
C ARG A 127 -9.01 16.49 -1.01
N VAL A 128 -8.42 15.67 -0.15
CA VAL A 128 -7.42 16.10 0.82
C VAL A 128 -6.08 16.13 0.09
N ARG A 129 -5.82 17.22 -0.64
CA ARG A 129 -4.59 17.74 -1.31
C ARG A 129 -3.21 17.08 -1.01
N LEU A 130 -3.12 15.76 -0.94
CA LEU A 130 -1.99 14.99 -0.38
C LEU A 130 -1.22 14.22 -1.45
N LEU A 131 -1.82 13.94 -2.61
CA LEU A 131 -1.15 13.19 -3.68
C LEU A 131 -1.70 13.60 -5.07
N SER A 132 -1.43 14.83 -5.48
CA SER A 132 -2.08 15.46 -6.64
C SER A 132 -1.44 15.20 -8.01
N PHE A 133 -0.34 14.42 -8.15
CA PHE A 133 0.28 14.23 -9.47
C PHE A 133 0.60 12.78 -9.88
N LEU A 134 1.11 11.93 -8.98
CA LEU A 134 1.52 10.57 -9.35
C LEU A 134 0.38 9.53 -9.27
N LEU A 135 -0.50 9.62 -8.28
CA LEU A 135 -1.72 8.80 -8.26
C LEU A 135 -2.70 9.22 -9.36
N PHE A 136 -2.70 10.49 -9.76
CA PHE A 136 -3.64 11.01 -10.75
C PHE A 136 -3.30 10.59 -12.18
N SER A 137 -2.03 10.31 -12.49
CA SER A 137 -1.66 9.75 -13.81
C SER A 137 -1.80 8.23 -13.81
N GLY A 138 -1.23 7.54 -12.80
CA GLY A 138 -1.23 6.08 -12.75
C GLY A 138 -2.61 5.47 -12.45
N LEU A 139 -3.29 5.93 -11.40
CA LEU A 139 -4.57 5.36 -11.00
C LEU A 139 -5.70 5.79 -11.94
N PHE A 140 -5.64 7.00 -12.51
CA PHE A 140 -6.63 7.45 -13.50
C PHE A 140 -6.45 6.72 -14.84
N ALA A 141 -5.21 6.46 -15.29
CA ALA A 141 -4.97 5.60 -16.45
C ALA A 141 -5.50 4.18 -16.22
N VAL A 142 -5.35 3.64 -15.01
CA VAL A 142 -5.87 2.31 -14.65
C VAL A 142 -7.39 2.30 -14.52
N VAL A 143 -8.00 3.29 -13.87
CA VAL A 143 -9.46 3.42 -13.78
C VAL A 143 -10.04 3.63 -15.18
N ALA A 144 -9.40 4.45 -16.01
CA ALA A 144 -9.80 4.66 -17.40
C ALA A 144 -9.66 3.37 -18.24
N TYR A 145 -8.56 2.63 -18.07
CA TYR A 145 -8.34 1.33 -18.71
C TYR A 145 -9.34 0.26 -18.26
N CYS A 146 -9.63 0.16 -16.96
CA CYS A 146 -10.58 -0.82 -16.41
C CYS A 146 -12.05 -0.47 -16.67
N PHE A 147 -12.40 0.82 -16.85
CA PHE A 147 -13.76 1.26 -17.18
C PHE A 147 -13.97 1.54 -18.68
N GLY A 148 -13.00 1.25 -19.56
CA GLY A 148 -13.14 1.41 -21.01
C GLY A 148 -13.18 2.88 -21.48
N LEU A 149 -12.74 3.84 -20.65
CA LEU A 149 -12.54 5.22 -21.07
C LEU A 149 -11.19 5.32 -21.76
N THR A 150 -11.15 5.23 -23.09
CA THR A 150 -9.97 5.62 -23.87
C THR A 150 -9.69 7.10 -23.64
N PHE A 151 -8.65 7.41 -22.87
CA PHE A 151 -8.12 8.76 -22.75
C PHE A 151 -6.98 8.90 -23.76
N ASP A 152 -7.23 9.65 -24.83
CA ASP A 152 -6.22 10.04 -25.81
C ASP A 152 -5.30 11.06 -25.14
N ILE A 153 -4.27 10.57 -24.43
CA ILE A 153 -3.11 11.40 -24.11
C ILE A 153 -2.31 11.45 -25.40
N GLY A 154 -2.45 12.57 -26.09
CA GLY A 154 -1.75 12.87 -27.32
C GLY A 154 -0.30 12.36 -27.30
N SER A 155 -0.02 11.52 -28.31
CA SER A 155 1.31 11.16 -28.77
C SER A 155 2.13 10.18 -27.91
N TYR A 156 1.61 8.97 -27.65
CA TYR A 156 2.43 7.75 -27.73
C TYR A 156 1.57 6.58 -28.24
N SER A 157 1.62 6.37 -29.56
CA SER A 157 1.05 5.20 -30.21
C SER A 157 1.87 3.97 -29.83
N VAL A 158 1.30 3.07 -29.04
CA VAL A 158 1.76 1.68 -28.96
C VAL A 158 0.57 0.81 -29.31
N GLY A 159 0.45 0.52 -30.61
CA GLY A 159 -0.43 -0.53 -31.09
C GLY A 159 0.04 -1.87 -30.55
N VAL A 160 -0.90 -2.69 -30.12
CA VAL A 160 -0.72 -4.13 -29.98
C VAL A 160 -1.95 -4.78 -30.63
N LYS A 161 -1.66 -5.69 -31.56
CA LYS A 161 -2.61 -6.55 -32.27
C LYS A 161 -3.42 -7.41 -31.30
#